data_AF-A0A943FKW6-F1
#
_entry.id   AF-A0A943FKW6-F1
#
_cell.length_a   1.000
_cell.length_b   1.000
_cell.length_c   1.000
_cell.angle_alpha   90.00
_cell.angle_beta   90.00
_cell.angle_gamma   90.00
#
_symmetry.space_group_name_H-M   'P 1'
#
loop_
_entity.id
_entity.type
_entity.pdbx_description
1 polymer ?
#
loop_
_entity_poly.entity_id
_entity_poly.type
_entity_poly.pdbx_seq_one_letter_code
_entity_poly.pdbx_strand_id
1 'polypeptide(L)'
;MEKFCVYCGKPIEENAKFCPFCGKPAAVQEEQPEPAPQPTPAPAEPVSAPQAVPARRGNGVLYGAIAVVCAVLALVVVLALRENGKAKDPWADVPNFDQSDMDDLMATMLPGFTLLSYDHTSYNAESKCLNIYGCRVQEPEGCLLDFSDLTVDLEADLSDPENVIFDLGKFEGTTRLKEDGYYTITDGSGNYIEVAFEGQPYVSDDRLFIVFPDVYIVDVYWLDVLDISDPTTYVTMWFMPNYGGELWPYELLSEDDEYTIYLNELCEPASYTDMFYT
;
A
#
# COMPACT_ATOMS: atom_id res chain seq x y z
N MET A 1 -22.92 13.69 22.47
CA MET A 1 -22.78 13.65 21.00
C MET A 1 -21.58 12.77 20.69
N GLU A 2 -21.56 12.06 19.57
CA GLU A 2 -20.36 11.29 19.20
C GLU A 2 -19.40 12.22 18.46
N LYS A 3 -18.15 12.31 18.94
CA LYS A 3 -17.10 13.10 18.30
C LYS A 3 -16.33 12.19 17.35
N PHE A 4 -15.94 12.66 16.18
CA PHE A 4 -15.12 11.88 15.25
C PHE A 4 -13.68 12.38 15.25
N CYS A 5 -12.73 11.46 15.10
CA CYS A 5 -11.32 11.82 14.97
C CYS A 5 -11.10 12.55 13.63
N VAL A 6 -10.53 13.76 13.68
CA VAL A 6 -10.22 14.55 12.47
C VAL A 6 -9.12 13.94 11.60
N TYR A 7 -8.39 12.95 12.10
CA TYR A 7 -7.28 12.31 11.39
C TYR A 7 -7.63 10.95 10.77
N CYS A 8 -8.49 10.16 11.39
CA CYS A 8 -8.85 8.81 10.90
C CYS A 8 -10.36 8.57 10.73
N GLY A 9 -11.21 9.56 11.04
CA GLY A 9 -12.65 9.49 10.80
C GLY A 9 -13.44 8.56 11.74
N LYS A 10 -12.80 7.80 12.64
CA LYS A 10 -13.50 6.91 13.58
C LYS A 10 -14.15 7.68 14.74
N PRO A 11 -15.30 7.21 15.28
CA PRO A 11 -15.92 7.80 16.45
C PRO A 11 -15.03 7.63 17.69
N ILE A 12 -14.94 8.68 18.50
CA ILE A 12 -14.16 8.78 19.72
C ILE A 12 -15.01 9.39 20.83
N GLU A 13 -14.70 9.05 22.07
CA GLU A 13 -15.35 9.67 23.22
C GLU A 13 -15.10 11.19 23.25
N GLU A 14 -16.11 11.98 23.65
CA GLU A 14 -16.03 13.46 23.65
C GLU A 14 -14.82 14.00 24.43
N ASN A 15 -14.37 13.27 25.46
CA ASN A 15 -13.27 13.64 26.35
C ASN A 15 -11.98 12.85 26.10
N ALA A 16 -11.89 12.06 25.03
CA ALA A 16 -10.67 11.37 24.66
C ALA A 16 -9.56 12.41 24.42
N LYS A 17 -8.39 12.25 25.06
CA LYS A 17 -7.21 13.11 24.81
C LYS A 17 -6.46 12.69 23.54
N PHE A 18 -6.50 11.40 23.23
CA PHE A 18 -5.88 10.78 22.07
C PHE A 18 -6.86 9.81 21.42
N CYS A 19 -6.77 9.64 20.10
CA CYS A 19 -7.57 8.66 19.39
C CYS A 19 -7.04 7.25 19.69
N PRO A 20 -7.85 6.32 20.23
CA PRO A 20 -7.41 4.96 20.51
C PRO A 20 -7.11 4.15 19.24
N PHE A 21 -7.59 4.61 18.07
CA PHE A 21 -7.42 3.90 16.81
C PHE A 21 -6.20 4.36 16.01
N CYS A 22 -5.77 5.62 16.11
CA CYS A 22 -4.64 6.15 15.33
C CYS A 22 -3.55 6.83 16.17
N GLY A 23 -3.70 6.90 17.49
CA GLY A 23 -2.72 7.45 18.43
C GLY A 23 -2.56 8.97 18.43
N LYS A 24 -3.17 9.70 17.48
CA LYS A 24 -3.07 11.18 17.39
C LYS A 24 -3.95 11.90 18.41
N PRO A 25 -3.57 13.12 18.88
CA PRO A 25 -4.38 13.88 19.84
C PRO A 25 -5.75 14.21 19.27
N ALA A 26 -6.78 14.04 20.09
CA ALA A 26 -8.20 14.15 19.70
C ALA A 26 -8.70 15.60 19.56
N ALA A 27 -7.87 16.58 19.90
CA ALA A 27 -8.11 17.99 19.64
C ALA A 27 -6.78 18.66 19.29
N VAL A 28 -6.78 19.43 18.20
CA VAL A 28 -5.80 20.49 18.02
C VAL A 28 -6.21 21.58 19.00
N GLN A 29 -5.46 21.75 20.10
CA GLN A 29 -5.56 22.98 20.87
C GLN A 29 -5.00 24.09 19.99
N GLU A 30 -5.88 24.78 19.27
CA GLU A 30 -5.58 26.16 18.87
C GLU A 30 -5.56 26.97 20.17
N GLU A 31 -4.36 27.19 20.71
CA GLU A 31 -4.11 28.31 21.61
C GLU A 31 -4.42 29.59 20.83
N GLN A 32 -5.69 30.00 20.91
CA GLN A 32 -6.11 31.33 20.55
C GLN A 32 -5.32 32.32 21.43
N PRO A 33 -4.50 33.20 20.86
CA PRO A 33 -3.83 34.23 21.64
C PRO A 33 -4.89 35.15 22.25
N GLU A 34 -4.84 35.28 23.57
CA GLU A 34 -5.65 36.18 24.37
C GLU A 34 -5.52 37.64 23.84
N PRO A 35 -6.62 38.41 23.73
CA PRO A 35 -6.53 39.80 23.31
C PRO A 35 -5.85 40.62 24.40
N ALA A 36 -4.69 41.23 24.08
CA ALA A 36 -3.98 42.11 24.99
C ALA A 36 -4.85 43.32 25.41
N PRO A 37 -4.77 43.77 26.67
CA PRO A 37 -5.54 44.92 27.17
C PRO A 37 -5.13 46.23 26.47
N GLN A 38 -6.13 46.99 26.02
CA GLN A 38 -5.94 48.34 25.47
C GLN A 38 -5.43 49.32 26.53
N PRO A 39 -4.44 50.17 26.22
CA PRO A 39 -4.06 51.29 27.06
C PRO A 39 -5.09 52.44 27.00
N THR A 40 -5.40 52.99 28.16
CA THR A 40 -6.20 54.20 28.41
C THR A 40 -5.62 55.43 27.68
N PRO A 41 -6.43 56.37 27.15
CA PRO A 41 -5.91 57.57 26.50
C PRO A 41 -5.42 58.59 27.54
N ALA A 42 -4.16 59.02 27.41
CA ALA A 42 -3.62 60.17 28.12
C ALA A 42 -3.77 61.46 27.27
N PRO A 43 -3.87 62.65 27.92
CA PRO A 43 -4.30 63.90 27.28
C PRO A 43 -3.38 64.41 26.17
N ALA A 44 -4.00 65.05 25.16
CA ALA A 44 -3.32 65.73 24.08
C ALA A 44 -2.70 67.05 24.54
N GLU A 45 -1.41 67.25 24.23
CA GLU A 45 -0.70 68.53 24.25
C GLU A 45 -0.07 68.83 22.88
N PRO A 46 0.20 70.10 22.56
CA PRO A 46 -0.04 70.67 21.24
C PRO A 46 1.11 70.48 20.23
N VAL A 47 0.68 70.46 18.97
CA VAL A 47 1.46 70.41 17.73
C VAL A 47 2.61 71.44 17.72
N SER A 48 3.82 70.95 17.48
CA SER A 48 4.98 71.75 17.08
C SER A 48 5.48 71.28 15.71
N ALA A 49 5.77 72.24 14.84
CA ALA A 49 6.08 72.12 13.40
C ALA A 49 7.32 71.25 13.06
N PRO A 50 7.49 70.83 11.79
CA PRO A 50 8.47 69.82 11.41
C PRO A 50 9.89 70.37 11.32
N GLN A 51 10.84 69.70 11.96
CA GLN A 51 12.27 69.89 11.73
C GLN A 51 12.82 68.72 10.91
N ALA A 52 13.50 69.05 9.82
CA ALA A 52 14.13 68.10 8.91
C ALA A 52 15.29 67.35 9.58
N VAL A 53 15.31 66.01 9.46
CA VAL A 53 16.41 65.16 9.92
C VAL A 53 17.25 64.72 8.71
N PRO A 54 18.59 64.83 8.76
CA PRO A 54 19.47 64.56 7.62
C PRO A 54 19.63 63.05 7.33
N ALA A 55 19.91 62.75 6.07
CA ALA A 55 20.09 61.40 5.52
C ALA A 55 21.16 60.58 6.26
N ARG A 56 20.80 59.37 6.73
CA ARG A 56 21.74 58.40 7.28
C ARG A 56 22.50 57.69 6.14
N ARG A 57 23.82 57.78 6.15
CA ARG A 57 24.74 56.96 5.32
C ARG A 57 24.75 55.52 5.84
N GLY A 58 24.49 54.57 4.96
CA GLY A 58 24.40 53.14 5.28
C GLY A 58 25.76 52.43 5.33
N ASN A 59 25.92 51.52 6.29
CA ASN A 59 27.04 50.59 6.37
C ASN A 59 26.74 49.32 5.56
N GLY A 60 26.71 49.44 4.23
CA GLY A 60 26.42 48.33 3.30
C GLY A 60 27.45 47.19 3.32
N VAL A 61 28.65 47.41 3.89
CA VAL A 61 29.72 46.40 3.95
C VAL A 61 29.42 45.29 4.97
N LEU A 62 28.75 45.63 6.09
CA LEU A 62 28.41 44.65 7.13
C LEU A 62 27.30 43.69 6.67
N TYR A 63 26.29 44.22 5.97
CA TYR A 63 25.21 43.42 5.39
C TYR A 63 25.69 42.55 4.22
N GLY A 64 26.65 43.02 3.43
CA GLY A 64 27.30 42.22 2.39
C GLY A 64 28.08 41.04 2.96
N ALA A 65 28.84 41.24 4.04
CA ALA A 65 29.61 40.17 4.68
C ALA A 65 28.71 39.10 5.32
N ILE A 66 27.63 39.51 6.00
CA ILE A 66 26.65 38.58 6.58
C ILE A 66 25.95 37.77 5.48
N ALA A 67 25.57 38.40 4.37
CA ALA A 67 24.94 37.70 3.25
C ALA A 67 25.87 36.63 2.64
N VAL A 68 27.17 36.93 2.49
CA VAL A 68 28.15 35.94 2.00
C VAL A 68 28.33 34.80 2.99
N VAL A 69 28.42 35.08 4.30
CA VAL A 69 28.54 34.02 5.32
C VAL A 69 27.29 33.13 5.36
N CYS A 70 26.09 33.72 5.29
CA CYS A 70 24.84 32.96 5.22
C CYS A 70 24.75 32.12 3.94
N ALA A 71 25.19 32.65 2.78
CA ALA A 71 25.21 31.91 1.53
C ALA A 71 26.21 30.74 1.57
N VAL A 72 27.38 30.94 2.17
CA VAL A 72 28.38 29.87 2.36
C VAL A 72 27.86 28.83 3.35
N LEU A 73 27.24 29.23 4.46
CA LEU A 73 26.63 28.29 5.41
C LEU A 73 25.47 27.51 4.78
N ALA A 74 24.61 28.17 4.01
CA ALA A 74 23.54 27.51 3.27
C ALA A 74 24.12 26.52 2.24
N LEU A 75 25.19 26.89 1.53
CA LEU A 75 25.87 26.00 0.60
C LEU A 75 26.48 24.79 1.33
N VAL A 76 27.13 25.00 2.48
CA VAL A 76 27.70 23.92 3.30
C VAL A 76 26.59 22.99 3.82
N VAL A 77 25.45 23.54 4.24
CA VAL A 77 24.28 22.75 4.64
C VAL A 77 23.72 21.96 3.46
N VAL A 78 23.56 22.58 2.29
CA VAL A 78 23.10 21.89 1.07
C VAL A 78 24.07 20.78 0.65
N LEU A 79 25.38 21.00 0.73
CA LEU A 79 26.38 19.99 0.41
C LEU A 79 26.39 18.85 1.45
N ALA A 80 26.28 19.16 2.74
CA ALA A 80 26.17 18.16 3.80
C ALA A 80 24.88 17.33 3.71
N LEU A 81 23.76 17.94 3.35
CA LEU A 81 22.51 17.23 3.06
C LEU A 81 22.62 16.36 1.80
N ARG A 82 23.43 16.77 0.82
CA ARG A 82 23.70 15.99 -0.40
C ARG A 82 24.59 14.78 -0.13
N GLU A 83 25.56 14.89 0.78
CA GLU A 83 26.42 13.79 1.21
C GLU A 83 25.67 12.78 2.11
N ASN A 84 24.77 13.26 2.97
CA ASN A 84 23.86 12.39 3.74
C ASN A 84 22.68 11.84 2.92
N GLY A 85 22.49 12.31 1.68
CA GLY A 85 21.35 11.96 0.82
C GLY A 85 21.57 10.73 -0.07
N LYS A 86 22.75 10.12 -0.08
CA LYS A 86 22.91 8.79 -0.68
C LYS A 86 22.48 7.77 0.36
N ALA A 87 21.21 7.39 0.32
CA ALA A 87 20.71 6.24 1.05
C ALA A 87 21.69 5.07 0.85
N LYS A 88 22.10 4.43 1.95
CA LYS A 88 22.85 3.18 1.86
C LYS A 88 22.00 2.23 1.02
N ASP A 89 22.57 1.67 -0.02
CA ASP A 89 21.91 0.65 -0.83
C ASP A 89 21.39 -0.45 0.12
N PRO A 90 20.06 -0.68 0.18
CA PRO A 90 19.47 -1.65 1.08
C PRO A 90 19.92 -3.08 0.76
N TRP A 91 20.38 -3.33 -0.46
CA TRP A 91 20.75 -4.64 -0.97
C TRP A 91 22.26 -4.91 -0.91
N ALA A 92 23.07 -3.95 -0.42
CA ALA A 92 24.54 -4.04 -0.45
C ALA A 92 25.14 -5.28 0.23
N ASP A 93 24.40 -5.88 1.15
CA ASP A 93 24.81 -7.06 1.92
C ASP A 93 24.26 -8.38 1.32
N VAL A 94 23.49 -8.33 0.22
CA VAL A 94 22.94 -9.47 -0.51
C VAL A 94 23.74 -9.70 -1.81
N PRO A 95 24.34 -10.89 -2.02
CA PRO A 95 25.08 -11.17 -3.25
C PRO A 95 24.18 -11.23 -4.48
N ASN A 96 24.58 -10.55 -5.56
CA ASN A 96 23.89 -10.57 -6.87
C ASN A 96 22.39 -10.23 -6.78
N PHE A 97 22.03 -9.32 -5.88
CA PHE A 97 20.68 -8.79 -5.79
C PHE A 97 20.77 -7.28 -5.67
N ASP A 98 20.09 -6.57 -6.55
CA ASP A 98 19.97 -5.12 -6.53
C ASP A 98 18.52 -4.65 -6.71
N GLN A 99 18.33 -3.35 -6.87
CA GLN A 99 16.99 -2.77 -7.00
C GLN A 99 16.26 -3.26 -8.28
N SER A 100 16.99 -3.54 -9.37
CA SER A 100 16.40 -4.09 -10.59
C SER A 100 15.80 -5.46 -10.33
N ASP A 101 16.50 -6.31 -9.59
CA ASP A 101 16.01 -7.65 -9.23
C ASP A 101 14.76 -7.56 -8.35
N MET A 102 14.70 -6.57 -7.44
CA MET A 102 13.50 -6.30 -6.65
C MET A 102 12.32 -5.82 -7.50
N ASP A 103 12.59 -4.96 -8.48
CA ASP A 103 11.56 -4.48 -9.40
C ASP A 103 11.01 -5.63 -10.26
N ASP A 104 11.89 -6.53 -10.75
CA ASP A 104 11.53 -7.74 -11.48
C ASP A 104 10.73 -8.73 -10.63
N LEU A 105 11.12 -8.88 -9.35
CA LEU A 105 10.37 -9.68 -8.37
C LEU A 105 8.95 -9.15 -8.23
N MET A 106 8.78 -7.85 -8.00
CA MET A 106 7.46 -7.24 -7.88
C MET A 106 6.64 -7.40 -9.16
N ALA A 107 7.26 -7.19 -10.33
CA ALA A 107 6.58 -7.37 -11.61
C ALA A 107 6.14 -8.81 -11.86
N THR A 108 6.89 -9.79 -11.35
CA THR A 108 6.58 -11.22 -11.48
C THR A 108 5.50 -11.66 -10.50
N MET A 109 5.65 -11.30 -9.22
CA MET A 109 4.82 -11.84 -8.14
C MET A 109 3.54 -11.03 -7.94
N LEU A 110 3.60 -9.71 -8.13
CA LEU A 110 2.48 -8.79 -7.92
C LEU A 110 2.44 -7.70 -9.01
N PRO A 111 2.19 -8.07 -10.28
CA PRO A 111 2.19 -7.12 -11.39
C PRO A 111 1.24 -5.95 -11.16
N GLY A 112 1.73 -4.73 -11.42
CA GLY A 112 0.99 -3.49 -11.20
C GLY A 112 1.00 -2.98 -9.76
N PHE A 113 1.42 -3.79 -8.78
CA PHE A 113 1.58 -3.35 -7.40
C PHE A 113 2.89 -2.58 -7.22
N THR A 114 2.87 -1.62 -6.28
CA THR A 114 4.06 -0.87 -5.89
C THR A 114 4.49 -1.27 -4.48
N LEU A 115 5.75 -1.67 -4.31
CA LEU A 115 6.32 -1.86 -2.97
C LEU A 115 6.46 -0.52 -2.26
N LEU A 116 5.84 -0.39 -1.09
CA LEU A 116 5.90 0.82 -0.26
C LEU A 116 7.03 0.74 0.78
N SER A 117 7.14 -0.41 1.44
CA SER A 117 8.11 -0.68 2.49
C SER A 117 8.20 -2.17 2.78
N TYR A 118 9.23 -2.60 3.49
CA TYR A 118 9.34 -3.93 4.09
C TYR A 118 9.97 -3.80 5.48
N ASP A 119 9.78 -4.79 6.34
CA ASP A 119 10.26 -4.73 7.73
C ASP A 119 11.75 -5.06 7.82
N HIS A 120 12.16 -6.17 7.22
CA HIS A 120 13.56 -6.61 7.18
C HIS A 120 13.81 -7.66 6.10
N THR A 121 15.09 -7.94 5.86
CA THR A 121 15.54 -9.00 4.94
C THR A 121 16.37 -10.05 5.67
N SER A 122 16.39 -11.27 5.15
CA SER A 122 17.24 -12.35 5.60
C SER A 122 17.80 -13.12 4.41
N TYR A 123 19.13 -13.13 4.27
CA TYR A 123 19.81 -13.93 3.26
C TYR A 123 20.42 -15.18 3.89
N ASN A 124 20.04 -16.35 3.37
CA ASN A 124 20.65 -17.62 3.76
C ASN A 124 21.77 -17.98 2.77
N ALA A 125 23.03 -17.95 3.22
CA ALA A 125 24.17 -18.23 2.35
C ALA A 125 24.29 -19.71 1.91
N GLU A 126 23.65 -20.65 2.61
CA GLU A 126 23.67 -22.07 2.27
C GLU A 126 22.65 -22.39 1.18
N SER A 127 21.40 -21.94 1.33
CA SER A 127 20.36 -22.12 0.32
C SER A 127 20.43 -21.07 -0.80
N LYS A 128 21.15 -19.97 -0.57
CA LYS A 128 21.19 -18.77 -1.43
C LYS A 128 19.82 -18.13 -1.62
N CYS A 129 18.90 -18.30 -0.66
CA CYS A 129 17.59 -17.65 -0.69
C CYS A 129 17.64 -16.32 0.06
N LEU A 130 17.12 -15.26 -0.57
CA LEU A 130 16.78 -14.00 0.06
C LEU A 130 15.30 -14.02 0.43
N ASN A 131 14.98 -13.78 1.70
CA ASN A 131 13.64 -13.52 2.17
C ASN A 131 13.47 -12.04 2.50
N ILE A 132 12.35 -11.46 2.10
CA ILE A 132 11.98 -10.06 2.34
C ILE A 132 10.64 -10.07 3.08
N TYR A 133 10.68 -9.71 4.36
CA TYR A 133 9.56 -9.90 5.26
C TYR A 133 8.75 -8.61 5.46
N GLY A 134 7.44 -8.78 5.62
CA GLY A 134 6.53 -7.70 6.00
C GLY A 134 6.36 -6.66 4.88
N CYS A 135 6.39 -7.06 3.61
CA CYS A 135 6.27 -6.11 2.51
C CYS A 135 4.87 -5.51 2.51
N ARG A 136 4.82 -4.18 2.57
CA ARG A 136 3.61 -3.40 2.36
C ARG A 136 3.56 -2.98 0.91
N VAL A 137 2.44 -3.24 0.27
CA VAL A 137 2.24 -2.95 -1.15
C VAL A 137 1.08 -1.98 -1.33
N GLN A 138 1.15 -1.18 -2.37
CA GLN A 138 0.04 -0.40 -2.89
C GLN A 138 -0.51 -1.14 -4.11
N GLU A 139 -1.76 -1.55 -4.03
CA GLU A 139 -2.47 -2.16 -5.15
C GLU A 139 -2.75 -1.14 -6.28
N PRO A 140 -2.85 -1.59 -7.54
CA PRO A 140 -3.18 -0.72 -8.67
C PRO A 140 -4.60 -0.12 -8.54
N GLU A 141 -4.82 1.00 -9.21
CA GLU A 141 -6.15 1.63 -9.26
C GLU A 141 -7.18 0.66 -9.85
N GLY A 142 -8.30 0.48 -9.16
CA GLY A 142 -9.35 -0.46 -9.57
C GLY A 142 -9.12 -1.91 -9.12
N CYS A 143 -8.05 -2.23 -8.39
CA CYS A 143 -7.86 -3.57 -7.84
C CYS A 143 -9.02 -3.96 -6.91
N LEU A 144 -9.62 -5.12 -7.15
CA LEU A 144 -10.78 -5.67 -6.44
C LEU A 144 -10.49 -5.90 -4.96
N LEU A 145 -9.28 -6.35 -4.65
CA LEU A 145 -8.86 -6.69 -3.29
C LEU A 145 -8.21 -5.48 -2.60
N ASP A 146 -8.52 -5.33 -1.32
CA ASP A 146 -7.92 -4.30 -0.46
C ASP A 146 -6.67 -4.86 0.25
N PHE A 147 -5.49 -4.42 -0.20
CA PHE A 147 -4.20 -4.83 0.36
C PHE A 147 -3.69 -3.89 1.47
N SER A 148 -4.44 -2.85 1.85
CA SER A 148 -3.97 -1.82 2.79
C SER A 148 -3.61 -2.34 4.18
N ASP A 149 -4.28 -3.40 4.62
CA ASP A 149 -4.07 -4.07 5.91
C ASP A 149 -3.27 -5.39 5.77
N LEU A 150 -2.78 -5.73 4.57
CA LEU A 150 -1.94 -6.90 4.33
C LEU A 150 -0.46 -6.58 4.33
N THR A 151 0.33 -7.55 4.79
CA THR A 151 1.74 -7.68 4.48
C THR A 151 1.99 -8.97 3.72
N VAL A 152 2.92 -8.92 2.78
CA VAL A 152 3.34 -10.06 1.98
C VAL A 152 4.84 -10.32 2.20
N ASP A 153 5.20 -11.57 2.50
CA ASP A 153 6.59 -12.01 2.49
C ASP A 153 6.94 -12.47 1.08
N LEU A 154 8.12 -12.07 0.62
CA LEU A 154 8.63 -12.35 -0.72
C LEU A 154 9.93 -13.13 -0.62
N GLU A 155 10.13 -14.09 -1.52
CA GLU A 155 11.36 -14.86 -1.60
C GLU A 155 12.00 -14.76 -3.00
N ALA A 156 13.33 -14.73 -3.02
CA ALA A 156 14.15 -14.88 -4.22
C ALA A 156 15.20 -15.98 -4.00
N ASP A 157 15.15 -17.02 -4.82
CA ASP A 157 16.20 -18.03 -4.91
C ASP A 157 17.30 -17.51 -5.86
N LEU A 158 18.46 -17.18 -5.28
CA LEU A 158 19.63 -16.65 -5.97
C LEU A 158 20.66 -17.76 -6.28
N SER A 159 20.22 -19.02 -6.29
CA SER A 159 21.11 -20.16 -6.52
C SER A 159 21.69 -20.20 -7.92
N ASP A 160 20.91 -19.73 -8.90
CA ASP A 160 21.28 -19.52 -10.31
C ASP A 160 21.18 -18.01 -10.68
N PRO A 161 22.32 -17.30 -10.83
CA PRO A 161 22.32 -15.88 -11.19
C PRO A 161 21.75 -15.58 -12.58
N GLU A 162 21.64 -16.58 -13.46
CA GLU A 162 21.02 -16.39 -14.79
C GLU A 162 19.51 -16.63 -14.77
N ASN A 163 19.00 -17.25 -13.70
CA ASN A 163 17.60 -17.64 -13.56
C ASN A 163 17.16 -17.54 -12.09
N VAL A 164 16.98 -16.31 -11.63
CA VAL A 164 16.43 -16.04 -10.29
C VAL A 164 14.98 -16.51 -10.25
N ILE A 165 14.65 -17.33 -9.27
CA ILE A 165 13.27 -17.81 -9.05
C ILE A 165 12.66 -16.97 -7.95
N PHE A 166 11.49 -16.40 -8.21
CA PHE A 166 10.74 -15.61 -7.24
C PHE A 166 9.56 -16.40 -6.69
N ASP A 167 9.23 -16.17 -5.43
CA ASP A 167 8.13 -16.84 -4.75
C ASP A 167 7.39 -15.91 -3.76
N LEU A 168 6.11 -16.21 -3.52
CA LEU A 168 5.33 -15.60 -2.44
C LEU A 168 5.49 -16.47 -1.20
N GLY A 169 6.05 -15.88 -0.15
CA GLY A 169 6.20 -16.56 1.12
C GLY A 169 4.88 -16.65 1.87
N LYS A 170 4.38 -15.51 2.35
CA LYS A 170 3.27 -15.46 3.29
C LYS A 170 2.45 -14.19 3.19
N PHE A 171 1.14 -14.33 3.23
CA PHE A 171 0.25 -13.22 3.56
C PHE A 171 -0.01 -13.16 5.07
N GLU A 172 0.01 -11.96 5.63
CA GLU A 172 -0.39 -11.71 7.01
C GLU A 172 -1.25 -10.46 7.10
N GLY A 173 -2.33 -10.54 7.87
CA GLY A 173 -3.30 -9.46 8.04
C GLY A 173 -4.69 -9.86 7.59
N THR A 174 -5.46 -8.88 7.13
CA THR A 174 -6.84 -9.08 6.69
C THR A 174 -7.05 -8.32 5.39
N THR A 175 -7.63 -8.98 4.40
CA THR A 175 -8.10 -8.34 3.17
C THR A 175 -9.61 -8.49 3.03
N ARG A 176 -10.19 -7.80 2.06
CA ARG A 176 -11.61 -7.80 1.74
C ARG A 176 -11.77 -7.34 0.30
N LEU A 177 -12.94 -7.63 -0.28
CA LEU A 177 -13.36 -6.97 -1.50
C LEU A 177 -13.59 -5.48 -1.24
N LYS A 178 -13.22 -4.64 -2.21
CA LYS A 178 -13.61 -3.22 -2.21
C LYS A 178 -15.05 -3.02 -2.67
N GLU A 179 -15.53 -3.90 -3.53
CA GLU A 179 -16.88 -3.92 -4.05
C GLU A 179 -17.38 -5.36 -4.22
N ASP A 180 -18.64 -5.59 -3.88
CA ASP A 180 -19.31 -6.85 -4.18
C ASP A 180 -19.65 -6.88 -5.68
N GLY A 181 -19.52 -8.05 -6.31
CA GLY A 181 -19.71 -8.19 -7.74
C GLY A 181 -20.09 -9.60 -8.17
N TYR A 182 -20.75 -9.65 -9.33
CA TYR A 182 -20.98 -10.87 -10.09
C TYR A 182 -20.16 -10.78 -11.37
N TYR A 183 -19.36 -11.80 -11.62
CA TYR A 183 -18.46 -11.89 -12.76
C TYR A 183 -18.91 -13.04 -13.65
N THR A 184 -19.33 -12.72 -14.87
CA THR A 184 -19.63 -13.73 -15.89
C THR A 184 -18.35 -14.01 -16.69
N ILE A 185 -17.88 -15.25 -16.63
CA ILE A 185 -16.68 -15.71 -17.35
C ILE A 185 -17.13 -16.66 -18.45
N THR A 186 -16.76 -16.40 -19.71
CA THR A 186 -17.11 -17.24 -20.85
C THR A 186 -15.87 -17.93 -21.41
N ASP A 187 -15.92 -19.25 -21.57
CA ASP A 187 -14.84 -20.04 -22.16
C ASP A 187 -14.82 -19.95 -23.71
N GLY A 188 -13.81 -20.55 -24.33
CA GLY A 188 -13.67 -20.59 -25.79
C GLY A 188 -14.74 -21.42 -26.52
N SER A 189 -15.49 -22.25 -25.80
CA SER A 189 -16.58 -23.08 -26.30
C SER A 189 -17.95 -22.38 -26.21
N GLY A 190 -18.02 -21.22 -25.55
CA GLY A 190 -19.24 -20.47 -25.31
C GLY A 190 -19.99 -20.89 -24.04
N ASN A 191 -19.41 -21.77 -23.22
CA ASN A 191 -19.91 -22.04 -21.88
C ASN A 191 -19.56 -20.85 -20.99
N TYR A 192 -20.36 -20.62 -19.95
CA TYR A 192 -20.05 -19.57 -19.00
C TYR A 192 -20.40 -20.00 -17.59
N ILE A 193 -19.64 -19.46 -16.66
CA ILE A 193 -19.93 -19.52 -15.23
C ILE A 193 -20.18 -18.11 -14.72
N GLU A 194 -20.95 -18.01 -13.65
CA GLU A 194 -21.04 -16.79 -12.85
C GLU A 194 -20.30 -17.01 -11.54
N VAL A 195 -19.37 -16.11 -11.21
CA VAL A 195 -18.62 -16.12 -9.96
C VAL A 195 -19.01 -14.90 -9.15
N ALA A 196 -19.34 -15.09 -7.89
CA ALA A 196 -19.53 -14.02 -6.93
C ALA A 196 -18.80 -14.31 -5.63
N PHE A 197 -18.42 -13.25 -4.95
CA PHE A 197 -17.70 -13.31 -3.70
C PHE A 197 -18.56 -12.66 -2.61
N GLU A 198 -18.53 -13.20 -1.39
CA GLU A 198 -19.11 -12.49 -0.25
C GLU A 198 -18.12 -11.46 0.29
N GLY A 199 -18.54 -10.21 0.52
CA GLY A 199 -17.72 -9.13 1.11
C GLY A 199 -17.33 -9.34 2.59
N GLN A 200 -16.69 -10.46 2.91
CA GLN A 200 -16.17 -10.80 4.22
C GLN A 200 -14.66 -10.47 4.32
N PRO A 201 -14.14 -10.26 5.54
CA PRO A 201 -12.70 -10.26 5.75
C PRO A 201 -12.12 -11.64 5.42
N TYR A 202 -11.15 -11.67 4.52
CA TYR A 202 -10.39 -12.85 4.18
C TYR A 202 -9.08 -12.86 4.97
N VAL A 203 -8.73 -14.02 5.48
CA VAL A 203 -7.61 -14.21 6.40
C VAL A 203 -6.61 -15.17 5.76
N SER A 204 -5.33 -15.00 6.10
CA SER A 204 -4.30 -15.98 5.77
C SER A 204 -4.52 -17.29 6.53
N ASP A 205 -4.44 -18.45 5.87
CA ASP A 205 -4.42 -19.73 6.55
C ASP A 205 -3.01 -20.18 6.98
N ASP A 206 -2.93 -21.37 7.59
CA ASP A 206 -1.67 -22.02 7.96
C ASP A 206 -0.81 -22.40 6.73
N ARG A 207 -1.40 -22.41 5.52
CA ARG A 207 -0.71 -22.61 4.24
C ARG A 207 -0.25 -21.31 3.61
N LEU A 208 -0.38 -20.19 4.34
CA LEU A 208 0.15 -18.88 3.99
C LEU A 208 -0.59 -18.17 2.86
N PHE A 209 -1.75 -18.67 2.44
CA PHE A 209 -2.59 -18.10 1.38
C PHE A 209 -3.78 -17.33 1.93
N ILE A 210 -4.29 -16.37 1.16
CA ILE A 210 -5.56 -15.70 1.48
C ILE A 210 -6.70 -16.69 1.20
N VAL A 211 -7.56 -16.92 2.19
CA VAL A 211 -8.72 -17.81 2.08
C VAL A 211 -9.98 -17.03 1.78
N PHE A 212 -10.68 -17.44 0.73
CA PHE A 212 -12.00 -16.97 0.33
C PHE A 212 -13.02 -18.04 0.71
N PRO A 213 -13.68 -17.94 1.87
CA PRO A 213 -14.78 -18.81 2.20
C PRO A 213 -15.98 -18.46 1.31
N ASP A 214 -16.74 -19.49 0.95
CA ASP A 214 -18.06 -19.35 0.32
C ASP A 214 -18.04 -18.58 -1.03
N VAL A 215 -17.05 -18.82 -1.88
CA VAL A 215 -17.08 -18.36 -3.28
C VAL A 215 -18.25 -19.01 -3.98
N TYR A 216 -19.18 -18.19 -4.46
CA TYR A 216 -20.40 -18.59 -5.14
C TYR A 216 -20.11 -18.82 -6.62
N ILE A 217 -20.35 -20.03 -7.11
CA ILE A 217 -20.21 -20.40 -8.52
C ILE A 217 -21.54 -20.92 -9.03
N VAL A 218 -21.97 -20.40 -10.18
CA VAL A 218 -23.10 -20.92 -10.97
C VAL A 218 -22.55 -21.43 -12.28
N ASP A 219 -22.52 -22.76 -12.44
CA ASP A 219 -22.16 -23.37 -13.72
C ASP A 219 -23.41 -23.62 -14.56
N VAL A 220 -23.68 -22.69 -15.49
CA VAL A 220 -24.91 -22.72 -16.29
C VAL A 220 -24.89 -23.82 -17.35
N TYR A 221 -23.74 -24.38 -17.71
CA TYR A 221 -23.72 -25.51 -18.66
C TYR A 221 -24.19 -26.81 -18.01
N TRP A 222 -23.91 -27.01 -16.72
CA TRP A 222 -24.41 -28.18 -15.96
C TRP A 222 -25.93 -28.22 -15.87
N LEU A 223 -26.62 -27.07 -15.91
CA LEU A 223 -28.09 -27.00 -15.97
C LEU A 223 -28.66 -27.77 -17.16
N ASP A 224 -28.12 -27.51 -18.36
CA ASP A 224 -28.69 -28.02 -19.61
C ASP A 224 -28.24 -29.46 -19.92
N VAL A 225 -27.02 -29.84 -19.53
CA VAL A 225 -26.44 -31.14 -19.89
C VAL A 225 -26.82 -32.25 -18.92
N LEU A 226 -27.01 -31.94 -17.63
CA LEU A 226 -27.16 -32.95 -16.59
C LEU A 226 -28.51 -32.91 -15.85
N ASP A 227 -29.44 -32.05 -16.30
CA ASP A 227 -30.79 -31.92 -15.71
C ASP A 227 -30.73 -31.65 -14.19
N ILE A 228 -29.73 -30.87 -13.77
CA ILE A 228 -29.52 -30.54 -12.36
C ILE A 228 -30.42 -29.38 -11.99
N SER A 229 -31.13 -29.50 -10.87
CA SER A 229 -32.09 -28.49 -10.42
C SER A 229 -31.45 -27.23 -9.83
N ASP A 230 -30.20 -27.33 -9.38
CA ASP A 230 -29.44 -26.23 -8.79
C ASP A 230 -27.94 -26.36 -9.17
N PRO A 231 -27.43 -25.54 -10.11
CA PRO A 231 -26.04 -25.55 -10.54
C PRO A 231 -25.13 -24.74 -9.60
N THR A 232 -25.70 -24.26 -8.50
CA THR A 232 -25.00 -23.42 -7.53
C THR A 232 -24.11 -24.26 -6.65
N THR A 233 -22.86 -23.83 -6.52
CA THR A 233 -21.90 -24.41 -5.60
C THR A 233 -21.22 -23.30 -4.81
N TYR A 234 -20.95 -23.57 -3.53
CA TYR A 234 -20.16 -22.71 -2.65
C TYR A 234 -18.84 -23.40 -2.37
N VAL A 235 -17.75 -22.69 -2.62
CA VAL A 235 -16.41 -23.28 -2.59
C VAL A 235 -15.48 -22.43 -1.74
N THR A 236 -14.69 -23.09 -0.90
CA THR A 236 -13.55 -22.41 -0.26
C THR A 236 -12.40 -22.38 -1.24
N MET A 237 -11.83 -21.20 -1.47
CA MET A 237 -10.71 -21.02 -2.40
C MET A 237 -9.51 -20.34 -1.77
N TRP A 238 -8.32 -20.61 -2.32
CA TRP A 238 -7.07 -19.95 -1.93
C TRP A 238 -6.49 -19.12 -3.07
N PHE A 239 -6.11 -17.90 -2.76
CA PHE A 239 -5.40 -17.03 -3.68
C PHE A 239 -3.90 -17.32 -3.71
N MET A 240 -3.37 -17.51 -4.91
CA MET A 240 -1.94 -17.69 -5.15
C MET A 240 -1.50 -17.13 -6.51
N PRO A 241 -0.18 -16.91 -6.69
CA PRO A 241 0.38 -16.60 -8.00
C PRO A 241 0.17 -17.76 -8.97
N ASN A 242 -0.10 -17.45 -10.22
CA ASN A 242 -0.15 -18.44 -11.28
C ASN A 242 1.24 -18.58 -11.92
N TYR A 243 2.04 -19.52 -11.41
CA TYR A 243 3.39 -19.80 -11.94
C TYR A 243 3.40 -20.38 -13.36
N GLY A 244 2.25 -20.80 -13.89
CA GLY A 244 2.09 -21.34 -15.24
C GLY A 244 1.44 -20.37 -16.24
N GLY A 245 1.07 -19.17 -15.81
CA GLY A 245 0.17 -18.29 -16.55
C GLY A 245 0.86 -17.38 -17.56
N GLU A 246 0.79 -17.69 -18.85
CA GLU A 246 1.16 -16.72 -19.91
C GLU A 246 0.16 -15.55 -20.01
N LEU A 247 -1.04 -15.67 -19.42
CA LEU A 247 -2.15 -14.73 -19.59
C LEU A 247 -2.68 -14.10 -18.30
N TRP A 248 -2.65 -14.83 -17.18
CA TRP A 248 -3.28 -14.41 -15.93
C TRP A 248 -2.31 -14.59 -14.76
N PRO A 249 -2.02 -13.53 -13.98
CA PRO A 249 -0.99 -13.57 -12.95
C PRO A 249 -1.39 -14.31 -11.67
N TYR A 250 -2.69 -14.48 -11.41
CA TYR A 250 -3.17 -15.09 -10.17
C TYR A 250 -4.23 -16.16 -10.43
N GLU A 251 -4.41 -17.04 -9.46
CA GLU A 251 -5.44 -18.05 -9.45
C GLU A 251 -6.08 -18.20 -8.06
N LEU A 252 -7.37 -18.54 -8.08
CA LEU A 252 -8.11 -19.06 -6.95
C LEU A 252 -8.31 -20.56 -7.18
N LEU A 253 -7.73 -21.38 -6.32
CA LEU A 253 -7.88 -22.84 -6.36
C LEU A 253 -8.96 -23.29 -5.39
N SER A 254 -9.87 -24.15 -5.82
CA SER A 254 -10.85 -24.80 -4.95
C SER A 254 -10.25 -25.92 -4.09
N GLU A 255 -10.89 -26.23 -2.96
CA GLU A 255 -10.46 -27.31 -2.03
C GLU A 255 -10.47 -28.70 -2.64
N ASP A 256 -11.36 -28.94 -3.57
CA ASP A 256 -11.56 -30.19 -4.27
C ASP A 256 -10.82 -30.28 -5.61
N ASP A 257 -10.04 -29.25 -5.95
CA ASP A 257 -9.39 -29.07 -7.26
C ASP A 257 -10.38 -29.09 -8.45
N GLU A 258 -11.70 -28.98 -8.22
CA GLU A 258 -12.71 -28.97 -9.28
C GLU A 258 -12.66 -27.67 -10.10
N TYR A 259 -12.43 -26.52 -9.45
CA TYR A 259 -12.39 -25.22 -10.09
C TYR A 259 -11.06 -24.51 -9.85
N THR A 260 -10.52 -23.94 -10.92
CA THR A 260 -9.50 -22.89 -10.87
C THR A 260 -10.06 -21.63 -11.51
N ILE A 261 -10.13 -20.54 -10.76
CA ILE A 261 -10.53 -19.23 -11.30
C ILE A 261 -9.27 -18.39 -11.49
N TYR A 262 -8.95 -18.04 -12.72
CA TYR A 262 -7.82 -17.17 -13.04
C TYR A 262 -8.22 -15.71 -12.91
N LEU A 263 -7.38 -14.92 -12.24
CA LEU A 263 -7.60 -13.51 -12.02
C LEU A 263 -6.64 -12.66 -12.85
N ASN A 264 -7.10 -11.49 -13.30
CA ASN A 264 -6.26 -10.49 -13.96
C ASN A 264 -5.38 -9.70 -12.95
N GLU A 265 -4.59 -8.75 -13.44
CA GLU A 265 -3.73 -7.87 -12.61
C GLU A 265 -4.50 -7.00 -11.59
N LEU A 266 -5.81 -6.82 -11.78
CA LEU A 266 -6.71 -6.13 -10.85
C LEU A 266 -7.38 -7.10 -9.85
N CYS A 267 -6.96 -8.37 -9.84
CA CYS A 267 -7.55 -9.45 -9.04
C CYS A 267 -9.03 -9.72 -9.38
N GLU A 268 -9.48 -9.41 -10.60
CA GLU A 268 -10.83 -9.71 -11.07
C GLU A 268 -10.87 -11.07 -11.78
N PRO A 269 -11.93 -11.89 -11.60
CA PRO A 269 -12.11 -13.12 -12.34
C PRO A 269 -12.15 -12.89 -13.85
N ALA A 270 -11.28 -13.59 -14.58
CA ALA A 270 -11.09 -13.37 -16.02
C ALA A 270 -11.17 -14.66 -16.84
N SER A 271 -10.82 -15.80 -16.25
CA SER A 271 -10.91 -17.11 -16.90
C SER A 271 -11.12 -18.21 -15.86
N TYR A 272 -11.45 -19.41 -16.30
CA TYR A 272 -11.56 -20.56 -15.41
C TYR A 272 -11.14 -21.84 -16.12
N THR A 273 -10.71 -22.82 -15.35
CA THR A 273 -10.70 -24.23 -15.75
C THR A 273 -11.53 -25.03 -14.77
N ASP A 274 -12.12 -26.10 -15.27
CA ASP A 274 -12.85 -27.06 -14.47
C ASP A 274 -12.51 -28.49 -14.95
N MET A 275 -12.31 -29.40 -13.99
CA MET A 275 -12.05 -30.82 -14.24
C MET A 275 -13.13 -31.50 -15.09
N PHE A 276 -14.35 -30.97 -15.12
CA PHE A 276 -15.45 -31.55 -15.89
C PHE A 276 -15.38 -31.28 -17.41
N TYR A 277 -14.50 -30.37 -17.88
CA TYR A 277 -14.42 -29.95 -19.29
C TYR A 277 -13.15 -30.41 -20.03
N THR A 278 -12.38 -31.37 -19.48
CA THR A 278 -11.21 -31.95 -20.16
C THR A 278 -11.56 -33.00 -21.21
#